data_AF-A0A1I0P7C1-F1
#
_entry.id   AF-A0A1I0P7C1-F1
#
_cell.length_a   1.000
_cell.length_b   1.000
_cell.length_c   1.000
_cell.angle_alpha   90.00
_cell.angle_beta   90.00
_cell.angle_gamma   90.00
#
_symmetry.space_group_name_H-M   'P 1'
#
loop_
_entity.id
_entity.type
_entity.pdbx_description
1 polymer ?
#
loop_
_entity_poly.entity_id
_entity_poly.type
_entity_poly.pdbx_seq_one_letter_code
_entity_poly.pdbx_strand_id
1 'polypeptide(L)' 'MSEEKFVYEDAVAELEKIVERLSNGNVSLDDSLALYTRGVKLASECDKKLSEVEKKISVINKDTLEEEPFEEE' A
#
# COMPACT_ATOMS: atom_id res chain seq x y z
N MET A 1 0.50 -11.03 13.20
CA MET A 1 -0.31 -9.82 12.92
C MET A 1 0.44 -8.52 13.20
N SER A 2 1.51 -8.50 14.01
CA SER A 2 2.21 -7.26 14.41
C SER A 2 3.32 -6.80 13.45
N GLU A 3 3.97 -7.72 12.73
CA GLU A 3 5.06 -7.38 11.79
C GLU A 3 4.57 -6.74 10.49
N GLU A 4 3.41 -7.15 9.95
CA GLU A 4 2.89 -6.61 8.68
C GLU A 4 2.46 -5.14 8.78
N LYS A 5 1.96 -4.72 9.95
CA LYS A 5 1.53 -3.33 10.16
C LYS A 5 2.72 -2.36 10.20
N PHE A 6 3.83 -2.80 10.80
CA PHE A 6 5.07 -2.04 10.89
C PHE A 6 5.63 -1.76 9.49
N VAL A 7 5.62 -2.76 8.59
CA VAL A 7 6.16 -2.62 7.23
C VAL A 7 5.39 -1.62 6.37
N TYR A 8 4.04 -1.59 6.46
CA TYR A 8 3.25 -0.67 5.65
C TYR A 8 3.38 0.79 6.13
N GLU A 9 3.24 1.04 7.43
CA GLU A 9 3.35 2.39 7.99
C GLU A 9 4.77 2.96 7.78
N ASP A 10 5.81 2.12 7.91
CA ASP A 10 7.19 2.52 7.61
C ASP A 10 7.40 2.84 6.13
N ALA A 11 6.83 2.05 5.23
CA ALA A 11 6.92 2.30 3.79
C ALA A 11 6.26 3.62 3.39
N VAL A 12 5.10 3.95 3.99
CA VAL A 12 4.43 5.23 3.80
C VAL A 12 5.27 6.39 4.35
N ALA A 13 5.80 6.26 5.57
CA ALA A 13 6.66 7.29 6.16
C ALA A 13 7.96 7.52 5.37
N GLU A 14 8.49 6.47 4.74
CA GLU A 14 9.65 6.58 3.84
C GLU A 14 9.29 7.31 2.54
N LEU A 15 8.11 7.05 1.99
CA LEU A 15 7.61 7.71 0.79
C LEU A 15 7.41 9.21 1.01
N GLU A 16 6.87 9.61 2.16
CA GLU A 16 6.76 11.02 2.57
C GLU A 16 8.12 11.73 2.61
N LYS A 17 9.13 11.09 3.20
CA LYS A 17 10.51 11.63 3.24
C LYS A 17 11.11 11.76 1.84
N ILE A 18 10.82 10.83 0.95
CA ILE A 18 11.28 10.90 -0.45
C ILE A 18 10.64 12.10 -1.15
N VAL A 19 9.33 12.29 -0.99
CA VAL A 19 8.59 13.43 -1.55
C VAL A 19 9.12 14.76 -1.00
N GLU A 20 9.35 14.85 0.31
CA GLU A 20 9.93 16.03 0.96
C GLU A 20 11.33 16.36 0.41
N ARG A 21 12.18 15.35 0.22
CA ARG A 21 13.52 15.55 -0.36
C ARG A 21 13.43 16.04 -1.80
N LEU A 22 12.59 15.42 -2.62
CA LEU A 22 12.40 15.81 -4.02
C LEU A 22 11.81 17.22 -4.15
N SER A 23 10.92 17.63 -3.24
CA SER A 23 10.28 18.96 -3.27
C SER A 23 11.21 20.08 -2.79
N ASN A 24 12.17 19.77 -1.90
CA ASN A 24 13.16 20.74 -1.42
C ASN A 24 14.12 21.25 -2.51
N GLY A 25 14.18 20.59 -3.68
CA GLY A 25 14.90 21.09 -4.86
C GLY A 25 16.43 21.17 -4.75
N ASN A 26 17.01 20.85 -3.60
CA ASN A 26 18.46 20.86 -3.34
C ASN A 26 19.07 19.47 -3.54
N VAL A 27 18.57 18.71 -4.51
CA VAL A 27 18.96 17.32 -4.77
C VAL A 27 19.56 17.24 -6.16
N SER A 28 20.68 16.51 -6.30
CA SER A 28 21.29 16.31 -7.61
C SER A 28 20.35 15.54 -8.55
N LEU A 29 20.59 15.61 -9.86
CA LEU A 29 19.78 14.88 -10.85
C LEU A 29 19.84 13.36 -10.62
N ASP A 30 21.04 12.84 -10.35
CA ASP A 30 21.25 11.41 -10.12
C ASP A 30 20.56 10.94 -8.84
N ASP A 31 20.66 11.74 -7.76
CA ASP A 31 19.97 11.46 -6.51
C ASP A 31 18.45 11.57 -6.66
N SER A 32 17.96 12.52 -7.47
CA SER A 32 16.53 12.67 -7.77
C SER A 32 15.99 11.45 -8.50
N LEU A 33 16.74 10.91 -9.46
CA LEU A 33 16.39 9.67 -10.17
C LEU A 33 16.40 8.46 -9.22
N ALA A 34 17.37 8.37 -8.32
CA ALA A 34 17.44 7.31 -7.32
C ALA A 34 16.26 7.36 -6.34
N LEU A 35 15.95 8.54 -5.81
CA LEU A 35 14.82 8.80 -4.93
C LEU A 35 13.49 8.48 -5.61
N TYR A 36 13.31 8.94 -6.85
CA TYR A 36 12.11 8.64 -7.63
C TYR A 36 11.92 7.13 -7.84
N THR A 37 12.97 6.43 -8.28
CA THR A 37 12.94 4.97 -8.49
C THR A 37 12.58 4.23 -7.20
N ARG A 38 13.16 4.64 -6.08
CA ARG A 38 12.84 4.08 -4.75
C ARG A 38 11.38 4.35 -4.36
N GLY A 39 10.90 5.57 -4.56
CA GLY A 39 9.51 5.95 -4.29
C GLY A 39 8.51 5.14 -5.10
N VAL A 40 8.75 4.95 -6.40
CA VAL A 40 7.90 4.11 -7.27
C VAL A 40 7.88 2.66 -6.80
N LYS A 41 9.03 2.11 -6.39
CA LYS A 41 9.11 0.74 -5.87
C LYS A 41 8.31 0.58 -4.57
N LEU A 42 8.49 1.49 -3.61
CA LEU A 42 7.74 1.49 -2.35
C LEU A 42 6.24 1.62 -2.58
N ALA A 43 5.80 2.53 -3.45
CA ALA A 43 4.38 2.67 -3.81
C ALA A 43 3.81 1.35 -4.35
N SER A 44 4.54 0.68 -5.25
CA SER A 44 4.11 -0.61 -5.80
C SER A 44 4.02 -1.71 -4.73
N GLU A 45 4.91 -1.71 -3.74
CA GLU A 45 4.88 -2.65 -2.62
C GLU A 45 3.68 -2.40 -1.71
N CYS A 46 3.38 -1.13 -1.41
CA CYS A 46 2.17 -0.74 -0.66
C CYS A 46 0.88 -1.18 -1.37
N ASP A 47 0.77 -0.92 -2.67
CA ASP A 47 -0.40 -1.31 -3.47
C ASP A 47 -0.61 -2.83 -3.48
N LYS A 48 0.46 -3.60 -3.66
CA LYS A 48 0.40 -5.07 -3.57
C LYS A 48 -0.10 -5.51 -2.22
N LYS A 49 0.37 -4.87 -1.15
CA LYS A 49 -0.01 -5.24 0.21
C LYS A 49 -1.49 -4.97 0.49
N LEU A 50 -1.97 -3.81 0.07
CA LEU A 50 -3.38 -3.46 0.15
C LEU A 50 -4.24 -4.46 -0.63
N SER A 51 -3.85 -4.79 -1.86
CA SER A 51 -4.55 -5.78 -2.68
C SER A 51 -4.59 -7.18 -2.04
N GLU A 52 -3.53 -7.60 -1.37
CA GLU A 52 -3.52 -8.86 -0.61
C GLU A 52 -4.53 -8.83 0.55
N VAL A 53 -4.60 -7.73 1.28
CA VAL A 53 -5.55 -7.56 2.40
C VAL A 53 -6.99 -7.52 1.89
N GLU A 54 -7.26 -6.77 0.81
CA GLU A 54 -8.58 -6.73 0.17
C GLU A 54 -9.05 -8.11 -0.29
N LYS A 55 -8.15 -8.91 -0.89
CA LYS A 55 -8.46 -10.28 -1.29
C LYS A 55 -8.79 -11.16 -0.09
N LYS A 56 -8.02 -11.07 1.00
CA LYS A 56 -8.30 -11.82 2.24
C LYS A 56 -9.67 -11.46 2.81
N ILE A 57 -10.02 -10.17 2.85
CA ILE A 57 -11.33 -9.69 3.29
C ILE A 57 -12.45 -10.22 2.38
N SER A 58 -12.24 -10.19 1.06
CA SER A 58 -13.22 -10.69 0.09
C SER A 58 -13.50 -12.19 0.25
N VAL A 59 -12.48 -13.01 0.56
CA VAL A 59 -12.65 -14.43 0.85
C VAL A 59 -13.45 -14.64 2.14
N ILE A 60 -13.14 -13.90 3.21
CA ILE A 60 -13.89 -13.98 4.47
C ILE A 60 -15.36 -13.61 4.28
N ASN A 61 -15.65 -12.56 3.51
CA ASN A 61 -17.04 -12.18 3.21
C ASN A 61 -17.77 -13.26 2.40
N LYS A 62 -17.10 -13.95 1.49
CA LYS A 62 -17.69 -15.09 0.75
C LYS A 62 -17.97 -16.30 1.63
N ASP A 63 -17.12 -16.59 2.61
CA ASP A 63 -17.34 -17.69 3.55
C ASP A 63 -18.36 -17.34 4.66
N THR A 64 -18.62 -16.05 4.91
CA THR A 64 -19.55 -15.59 5.97
C THR A 64 -20.96 -15.29 5.44
N LEU A 65 -21.15 -15.21 4.12
CA LEU A 65 -22.46 -15.06 3.50
C LEU A 65 -22.98 -16.46 3.12
N GLU A 66 -23.68 -17.11 4.06
CA GLU A 66 -24.79 -17.96 3.64
C GLU A 66 -25.77 -17.03 2.90
N GLU A 67 -25.79 -17.14 1.57
CA GLU A 67 -26.81 -16.51 0.75
C GLU A 67 -28.15 -17.17 1.12
N GLU A 68 -28.81 -16.66 2.15
CA GLU A 68 -30.24 -16.85 2.32
C GLU A 68 -30.89 -16.27 1.06
N PRO A 69 -31.54 -17.10 0.21
CA PRO A 69 -32.23 -16.58 -0.96
C PRO A 69 -33.23 -15.55 -0.48
N PHE A 70 -33.10 -14.34 -1.02
CA PHE A 70 -34.03 -13.26 -0.73
C PHE A 70 -35.41 -13.69 -1.25
N GLU A 71 -36.28 -14.16 -0.35
CA GLU A 71 -37.70 -14.36 -0.67
C GLU A 71 -38.33 -12.98 -0.84
N GLU A 72 -38.53 -12.58 -2.09
CA GLU A 72 -39.41 -11.45 -2.43
C GLU A 72 -40.86 -11.87 -2.10
N GLU A 73 -41.39 -11.37 -0.97
CA GLU A 73 -42.85 -11.31 -0.72
C GLU A 73 -43.52 -10.21 -1.57
#